data_AF-A0A285R918-F1
#
_entry.id   AF-A0A285R918-F1
#
_cell.length_a   1.000
_cell.length_b   1.000
_cell.length_c   1.000
_cell.angle_alpha   90.00
_cell.angle_beta   90.00
_cell.angle_gamma   90.00
#
_symmetry.space_group_name_H-M   'P 1'
#
loop_
_entity.id
_entity.type
_entity.pdbx_description
1 polymer ?
#
loop_
_entity_poly.entity_id
_entity_poly.type
_entity_poly.pdbx_seq_one_letter_code
_entity_poly.pdbx_strand_id
1 'polypeptide(L)' 'MSSNNERTVALGNRLKELRNKHNLTITGLAEVLGISHSYVGFLEKGTRKV' A
#
# COMPACT_ATOMS: atom_id res chain seq x y z
N MET A 1 4.59 4.56 -22.84
CA MET A 1 3.78 4.54 -21.60
C MET A 1 4.73 4.37 -20.43
N SER A 2 4.60 5.22 -19.42
CA SER A 2 5.73 5.70 -18.61
C SER A 2 6.10 4.81 -17.42
N SER A 3 7.38 4.43 -17.33
CA SER A 3 8.04 3.50 -16.39
C SER A 3 7.91 3.81 -14.88
N ASN A 4 7.19 4.87 -14.49
CA ASN A 4 7.06 5.27 -13.08
C ASN A 4 5.85 4.63 -12.39
N ASN A 5 4.81 4.28 -13.15
CA ASN A 5 3.58 3.71 -12.60
C ASN A 5 3.77 2.24 -12.16
N GLU A 6 4.61 1.50 -12.87
CA GLU A 6 4.92 0.09 -12.56
C GLU A 6 5.62 -0.07 -11.22
N ARG A 7 6.51 0.88 -10.86
CA ARG A 7 7.22 0.87 -9.57
C ARG A 7 6.26 1.08 -8.40
N THR A 8 5.30 2.00 -8.53
CA THR A 8 4.30 2.27 -7.49
C THR A 8 3.37 1.07 -7.29
N VAL A 9 2.98 0.41 -8.38
CA VAL A 9 2.18 -0.83 -8.33
C VAL A 9 2.96 -1.98 -7.68
N ALA A 10 4.25 -2.15 -8.01
CA ALA A 10 5.09 -3.16 -7.38
C ALA A 10 5.26 -2.93 -5.87
N LEU A 11 5.41 -1.67 -5.44
CA LEU A 11 5.48 -1.30 -4.02
C LEU A 11 4.16 -1.60 -3.30
N GLY A 12 3.03 -1.24 -3.91
CA GLY A 12 1.69 -1.50 -3.37
C GLY A 12 1.41 -2.99 -3.19
N ASN A 13 1.80 -3.82 -4.18
CA ASN A 13 1.68 -5.27 -4.09
C ASN A 13 2.52 -5.85 -2.95
N ARG A 14 3.77 -5.39 -2.80
CA ARG A 14 4.65 -5.84 -1.72
C ARG A 14 4.14 -5.43 -0.34
N LEU A 15 3.54 -4.23 -0.23
CA LEU A 15 2.91 -3.78 1.01
C LEU A 15 1.71 -4.67 1.38
N LYS A 16 0.89 -5.03 0.40
CA LYS A 16 -0.25 -5.93 0.57
C LYS A 16 0.18 -7.33 1.01
N GLU A 17 1.25 -7.87 0.42
CA GLU A 17 1.83 -9.15 0.83
C GLU A 17 2.31 -9.12 2.28
N LEU A 18 3.04 -8.07 2.68
CA LEU A 18 3.51 -7.90 4.04
C LEU A 18 2.33 -7.80 5.02
N ARG A 19 1.30 -7.02 4.66
CA ARG A 19 0.07 -6.91 5.45
C ARG A 19 -0.57 -8.26 5.70
N ASN A 20 -0.73 -9.07 4.65
CA ASN A 20 -1.32 -10.40 4.74
C ASN A 20 -0.45 -11.36 5.56
N LYS A 21 0.88 -11.29 5.42
CA LYS A 21 1.83 -12.10 6.21
C LYS A 21 1.68 -11.85 7.72
N HIS A 22 1.31 -10.64 8.10
CA HIS A 22 1.05 -10.25 9.49
C HIS A 22 -0.43 -10.37 9.89
N ASN A 23 -1.30 -10.93 9.04
CA ASN A 23 -2.76 -11.01 9.26
C ASN A 23 -3.40 -9.66 9.61
N LEU A 24 -2.84 -8.56 9.09
CA LEU A 24 -3.33 -7.21 9.37
C LEU A 24 -4.44 -6.83 8.39
N THR A 25 -5.43 -6.09 8.88
CA THR A 25 -6.39 -5.38 8.02
C THR A 25 -5.75 -4.09 7.50
N ILE A 26 -6.33 -3.48 6.47
CA ILE A 26 -5.87 -2.18 5.95
C ILE A 26 -5.87 -1.13 7.08
N THR A 27 -6.90 -1.15 7.93
CA THR A 27 -7.04 -0.27 9.09
C THR A 27 -5.96 -0.56 10.13
N GLY A 28 -5.71 -1.83 10.47
CA GLY A 28 -4.67 -2.20 11.43
C GLY A 28 -3.27 -1.85 10.94
N LEU A 29 -2.99 -2.00 9.65
CA LEU A 29 -1.72 -1.52 9.07
C LEU A 29 -1.62 0.02 9.14
N ALA A 30 -2.71 0.73 8.88
CA ALA A 30 -2.75 2.18 9.01
C ALA A 30 -2.49 2.67 10.44
N GLU A 31 -3.08 2.01 11.43
CA GLU A 31 -2.87 2.29 12.85
C GLU A 31 -1.41 2.10 13.25
N VAL A 32 -0.79 0.98 12.84
CA VAL A 32 0.64 0.70 13.09
C VAL A 32 1.55 1.74 12.44
N LEU A 33 1.20 2.20 11.24
CA LEU A 33 1.97 3.20 10.49
C LEU A 33 1.66 4.65 10.90
N GLY A 34 0.63 4.88 11.73
CA GLY A 34 0.18 6.23 12.09
C GLY A 34 -0.36 7.05 10.92
N ILE A 35 -0.89 6.39 9.88
CA ILE A 35 -1.40 7.04 8.66
C ILE A 35 -2.87 6.67 8.45
N SER A 36 -3.57 7.43 7.59
CA SER A 36 -4.97 7.12 7.27
C SER A 36 -5.12 5.79 6.54
N HIS A 37 -6.13 4.99 6.92
CA HIS A 37 -6.52 3.75 6.22
C HIS A 37 -6.77 3.97 4.72
N SER A 38 -7.30 5.15 4.34
CA SER A 38 -7.52 5.51 2.94
C SER A 38 -6.20 5.64 2.20
N TYR A 39 -5.17 6.17 2.86
CA TYR A 39 -3.83 6.33 2.29
C TYR A 39 -3.15 4.97 2.05
N VAL A 40 -3.28 4.02 2.99
CA VAL A 40 -2.84 2.63 2.81
C VAL A 40 -3.53 1.98 1.61
N GLY A 41 -4.85 2.15 1.48
CA GLY A 41 -5.60 1.64 0.33
C GLY A 41 -5.13 2.25 -1.01
N PHE A 42 -4.76 3.52 -1.04
CA PHE A 42 -4.19 4.16 -2.23
C PHE A 42 -2.80 3.65 -2.59
N LEU A 43 -1.97 3.37 -1.58
CA LEU A 43 -0.64 2.77 -1.76
C LEU A 43 -0.76 1.35 -2.33
N GLU A 44 -1.62 0.50 -1.76
CA GLU A 44 -1.85 -0.86 -2.27
C GLU A 44 -2.39 -0.88 -3.70
N LYS A 45 -3.22 0.10 -4.08
CA LYS A 45 -3.72 0.24 -5.45
C LYS A 45 -2.73 0.88 -6.43
N GLY A 46 -1.57 1.34 -5.97
CA GLY A 46 -0.58 2.04 -6.80
C GLY A 46 -1.08 3.35 -7.42
N THR A 47 -2.19 3.91 -6.94
CA THR A 47 -2.88 5.04 -7.60
C THR A 47 -2.33 6.39 -7.15
N ARG A 48 -1.56 6.45 -6.07
CA ARG A 48 -1.01 7.69 -5.52
C ARG A 48 0.50 7.72 -5.67
N LYS A 49 0.99 8.70 -6.45
CA LYS A 49 2.42 9.02 -6.55
C LYS A 49 2.87 9.54 -5.19
N VAL A 50 3.86 8.88 -4.61
CA VAL A 50 4.71 9.44 -3.54
C VAL A 50 5.89 10.16 -4.15
#